data_AF-A0A0K2YBZ6-F1
#
_entry.id   AF-A0A0K2YBZ6-F1
#
_cell.length_a   1.000
_cell.length_b   1.000
_cell.length_c   1.000
_cell.angle_alpha   90.00
_cell.angle_beta   90.00
_cell.angle_gamma   90.00
#
_symmetry.space_group_name_H-M   'P 1'
#
loop_
_entity.id
_entity.type
_entity.pdbx_description
1 polymer ?
#
loop_
_entity_poly.entity_id
_entity_poly.type
_entity_poly.pdbx_seq_one_letter_code
_entity_poly.pdbx_strand_id
1 'polypeptide(L)'
;MSQKDNLYFGGGSLYIIPFNNGVPDESQWLDIGCLELSLSKDSQKTTAWTRANGAKQKLAEITTEENYTLKIKGNNFSPEALSLVVGSFVEETTIKQGQPLPYGGTAAKDTFIKSLNAGSRSEQVTCRLEFIGRPVMGKFVHAIFYEVNLSLDGDLNLMAEEFSSLGLSGACVATDQGVYTYYYSDESGQTQSTQSNAPTQTTSQSTTTGGQSTSAQTQSTQSNAPTQTTSQSGALPSNDNDLEKMVEDLEDQAIKDGTASASAVKAARAKTKAANPDLQVEGA
;
A
#
# COMPACT_ATOMS: atom_id res chain seq x y z
N MET A 1 -31.29 3.48 -22.80
CA MET A 1 -30.25 4.39 -22.31
C MET A 1 -28.91 3.72 -22.57
N SER A 2 -28.02 4.33 -23.34
CA SER A 2 -26.67 3.80 -23.53
C SER A 2 -25.85 4.14 -22.28
N GLN A 3 -25.36 3.13 -21.57
CA GLN A 3 -24.44 3.31 -20.45
C GLN A 3 -23.12 3.79 -21.06
N LYS A 4 -22.74 5.04 -20.79
CA LYS A 4 -21.47 5.58 -21.28
C LYS A 4 -20.37 4.96 -20.42
N ASP A 5 -19.56 4.09 -21.02
CA ASP A 5 -18.45 3.45 -20.32
C ASP A 5 -17.49 4.52 -19.79
N ASN A 6 -17.24 4.51 -18.48
CA ASN A 6 -16.27 5.39 -17.84
C ASN A 6 -14.90 4.72 -17.85
N LEU A 7 -14.35 4.54 -19.06
CA LEU A 7 -13.03 3.96 -19.25
C LEU A 7 -11.98 4.96 -18.78
N TYR A 8 -11.18 4.55 -17.79
CA TYR A 8 -9.98 5.25 -17.37
C TYR A 8 -8.77 4.57 -17.98
N PHE A 9 -8.04 5.28 -18.85
CA PHE A 9 -6.75 4.82 -19.33
C PHE A 9 -5.66 5.60 -18.60
N GLY A 10 -5.17 4.97 -17.53
CA GLY A 10 -4.30 5.61 -16.55
C GLY A 10 -2.84 5.62 -16.96
N GLY A 11 -2.25 6.81 -16.87
CA GLY A 11 -0.82 7.02 -16.67
C GLY A 11 -0.67 8.08 -15.57
N GLY A 12 0.52 8.25 -15.02
CA GLY A 12 0.75 9.25 -13.98
C GLY A 12 2.16 9.18 -13.42
N SER A 13 2.40 10.01 -12.41
CA SER A 13 3.63 10.00 -11.61
C SER A 13 3.27 9.66 -10.17
N LEU A 14 4.13 8.88 -9.52
CA LEU A 14 4.01 8.57 -8.10
C LEU A 14 5.17 9.24 -7.38
N TYR A 15 4.85 10.09 -6.42
CA TYR A 15 5.81 10.79 -5.59
C TYR A 15 5.85 10.17 -4.21
N ILE A 16 7.06 9.98 -3.69
CA ILE A 16 7.32 9.61 -2.31
C ILE A 16 7.76 10.87 -1.56
N ILE A 17 7.07 11.15 -0.45
CA ILE A 17 7.33 12.30 0.41
C ILE A 17 7.69 11.75 1.79
N PRO A 18 8.98 11.66 2.15
CA PRO A 18 9.41 11.04 3.40
C PRO A 18 8.97 11.87 4.61
N PHE A 19 8.73 11.22 5.74
CA PHE A 19 8.44 11.92 6.98
C PHE A 19 9.75 12.34 7.65
N ASN A 20 9.75 13.56 8.16
CA ASN A 20 10.81 14.09 9.01
C ASN A 20 10.18 14.51 10.34
N ASN A 21 10.59 13.87 11.44
CA ASN A 21 10.04 14.10 12.78
C ASN A 21 8.49 13.97 12.84
N GLY A 22 7.94 12.97 12.14
CA GLY A 22 6.50 12.69 12.13
C GLY A 22 5.66 13.57 11.21
N VAL A 23 6.27 14.45 10.42
CA VAL A 23 5.58 15.33 9.47
C VAL A 23 6.10 15.07 8.05
N PRO A 24 5.24 15.02 7.00
CA PRO A 24 5.70 14.95 5.62
C PRO A 24 6.64 16.10 5.26
N ASP A 25 7.82 15.78 4.73
CA ASP A 25 8.78 16.77 4.24
C ASP A 25 8.47 17.15 2.79
N GLU A 26 7.62 18.17 2.62
CA GLU A 26 7.21 18.70 1.31
C GLU A 26 8.37 19.24 0.46
N SER A 27 9.57 19.42 1.03
CA SER A 27 10.75 19.82 0.25
C SER A 27 11.36 18.64 -0.52
N GLN A 28 11.01 17.41 -0.17
CA GLN A 28 11.59 16.18 -0.71
C GLN A 28 10.53 15.39 -1.47
N TRP A 29 10.35 15.73 -2.74
CA TRP A 29 9.49 14.98 -3.67
C TRP A 29 10.34 14.04 -4.50
N LEU A 30 10.21 12.74 -4.25
CA LEU A 30 10.97 11.72 -4.96
C LEU A 30 10.06 10.99 -5.95
N ASP A 31 10.29 11.22 -7.24
CA ASP A 31 9.63 10.47 -8.30
C ASP A 31 10.31 9.10 -8.45
N ILE A 32 9.56 8.01 -8.30
CA ILE A 32 10.11 6.65 -8.42
C ILE A 32 10.09 6.10 -9.85
N GLY A 33 9.59 6.87 -10.81
CA GLY A 33 9.38 6.37 -12.17
C GLY A 33 8.42 5.19 -12.16
N CYS A 34 7.27 5.37 -11.50
CA CYS A 34 6.30 4.30 -11.30
C CYS A 34 5.76 3.77 -12.64
N LEU A 35 5.98 2.49 -12.88
CA LEU A 35 5.49 1.73 -14.02
C LEU A 35 4.14 1.07 -13.69
N GLU A 36 4.02 0.54 -12.48
CA GLU A 36 2.82 -0.13 -12.00
C GLU A 36 2.55 0.27 -10.54
N LEU A 37 1.29 0.57 -10.24
CA LEU A 37 0.79 0.84 -8.89
C LEU A 37 -0.47 0.01 -8.69
N SER A 38 -0.50 -0.81 -7.66
CA SER A 38 -1.69 -1.57 -7.28
C SER A 38 -1.97 -1.40 -5.79
N LEU A 39 -3.25 -1.26 -5.47
CA LEU A 39 -3.77 -1.22 -4.11
C LEU A 39 -4.57 -2.50 -3.87
N SER A 40 -4.17 -3.24 -2.85
CA SER A 40 -4.88 -4.41 -2.36
C SER A 40 -5.52 -4.08 -1.01
N LYS A 41 -6.80 -4.46 -0.87
CA LYS A 41 -7.51 -4.41 0.40
C LYS A 41 -7.79 -5.85 0.81
N ASP A 42 -7.23 -6.26 1.94
CA ASP A 42 -7.60 -7.50 2.61
C ASP A 42 -8.55 -7.19 3.77
N SER A 43 -9.56 -8.02 3.96
CA SER A 43 -10.60 -7.78 4.98
C SER A 43 -11.01 -9.06 5.66
N GLN A 44 -10.79 -9.12 6.96
CA GLN A 44 -11.25 -10.22 7.79
C GLN A 44 -12.64 -9.90 8.32
N LYS A 45 -13.54 -10.88 8.21
CA LYS A 45 -14.94 -10.74 8.58
C LYS A 45 -15.34 -11.82 9.56
N THR A 46 -15.97 -11.40 10.64
CA THR A 46 -16.59 -12.30 11.61
C THR A 46 -18.10 -12.31 11.39
N THR A 47 -18.66 -13.52 11.27
CA THR A 47 -20.09 -13.72 11.01
C THR A 47 -20.77 -14.41 12.19
N ALA A 48 -21.86 -13.82 12.69
CA ALA A 48 -22.74 -14.46 13.66
C ALA A 48 -23.82 -15.27 12.96
N TRP A 49 -24.13 -16.47 13.47
CA TRP A 49 -25.10 -17.41 12.90
C TRP A 49 -26.17 -17.80 13.93
N THR A 50 -27.44 -17.84 13.52
CA THR A 50 -28.55 -18.43 14.30
C THR A 50 -29.00 -19.75 13.70
N ARG A 51 -29.64 -20.59 14.53
CA ARG A 51 -30.32 -21.83 14.11
C ARG A 51 -31.82 -21.85 14.43
N ALA A 52 -32.42 -20.68 14.70
CA ALA A 52 -33.79 -20.55 15.19
C ALA A 52 -34.87 -21.29 14.38
N ASN A 53 -34.60 -21.66 13.12
CA ASN A 53 -35.53 -22.38 12.25
C ASN A 53 -34.96 -23.70 11.69
N GLY A 54 -34.06 -24.38 12.40
CA GLY A 54 -33.48 -25.65 11.98
C GLY A 54 -32.44 -25.55 10.85
N ALA A 55 -32.28 -24.37 10.25
CA ALA A 55 -31.23 -24.04 9.29
C ALA A 55 -30.34 -22.91 9.84
N LYS A 56 -29.03 -22.97 9.53
CA LYS A 56 -28.11 -21.88 9.85
C LYS A 56 -28.48 -20.63 9.06
N GLN A 57 -28.88 -19.56 9.74
CA GLN A 57 -29.14 -18.26 9.15
C GLN A 57 -28.10 -17.25 9.64
N LYS A 58 -27.60 -16.41 8.74
CA LYS A 58 -26.62 -15.38 9.07
C LYS A 58 -27.33 -14.23 9.80
N LEU A 59 -26.93 -13.95 11.04
CA LEU A 59 -27.48 -12.87 11.87
C LEU A 59 -26.78 -11.54 11.60
N ALA A 60 -25.45 -11.54 11.61
CA ALA A 60 -24.63 -10.35 11.47
C ALA A 60 -23.29 -10.69 10.82
N GLU A 61 -22.70 -9.70 10.15
CA GLU A 61 -21.32 -9.74 9.66
C GLU A 61 -20.66 -8.42 10.04
N ILE A 62 -19.51 -8.52 10.70
CA ILE A 62 -18.70 -7.38 11.11
C ILE A 62 -17.32 -7.58 10.51
N THR A 63 -16.80 -6.57 9.82
CA THR A 63 -15.40 -6.55 9.39
C THR A 63 -14.55 -6.25 10.62
N THR A 64 -13.67 -7.17 10.99
CA THR A 64 -12.84 -7.07 12.20
C THR A 64 -11.50 -6.41 11.91
N GLU A 65 -10.94 -6.66 10.73
CA GLU A 65 -9.66 -6.09 10.31
C GLU A 65 -9.74 -5.68 8.83
N GLU A 66 -9.18 -4.51 8.51
CA GLU A 66 -8.96 -4.07 7.14
C GLU A 66 -7.49 -3.70 6.96
N ASN A 67 -6.79 -4.42 6.08
CA ASN A 67 -5.40 -4.17 5.77
C ASN A 67 -5.30 -3.65 4.33
N TYR A 68 -4.57 -2.54 4.14
CA TYR A 68 -4.34 -1.95 2.83
C TYR A 68 -2.84 -2.06 2.51
N THR A 69 -2.54 -2.67 1.36
CA THR A 69 -1.17 -2.90 0.90
C THR A 69 -1.02 -2.39 -0.52
N LEU A 70 0.07 -1.68 -0.76
CA LEU A 70 0.48 -1.20 -2.06
C LEU A 70 1.56 -2.10 -2.63
N LYS A 71 1.47 -2.40 -3.92
CA LYS A 71 2.63 -2.87 -4.70
C LYS A 71 2.97 -1.86 -5.77
N ILE A 72 4.23 -1.45 -5.78
CA ILE A 72 4.76 -0.42 -6.67
C ILE A 72 5.90 -1.05 -7.44
N LYS A 73 5.88 -0.90 -8.76
CA LYS A 73 7.01 -1.22 -9.62
C LYS A 73 7.53 0.08 -10.20
N GLY A 74 8.78 0.41 -9.93
CA GLY A 74 9.46 1.60 -10.44
C GLY A 74 10.70 1.25 -11.26
N ASN A 75 11.24 2.23 -11.96
CA ASN A 75 12.51 2.11 -12.67
C ASN A 75 13.54 3.18 -12.27
N ASN A 76 13.25 4.00 -11.26
CA ASN A 76 14.22 4.96 -10.74
C ASN A 76 15.15 4.30 -9.70
N PHE A 77 16.44 4.23 -10.04
CA PHE A 77 17.52 3.74 -9.17
C PHE A 77 18.35 4.89 -8.59
N SER A 78 17.77 6.09 -8.46
CA SER A 78 18.48 7.20 -7.82
C SER A 78 18.87 6.82 -6.38
N PRO A 79 20.03 7.31 -5.89
CA PRO A 79 20.46 7.00 -4.53
C PRO A 79 19.42 7.38 -3.49
N GLU A 80 18.70 8.47 -3.71
CA GLU A 80 17.65 8.95 -2.82
C GLU A 80 16.48 7.95 -2.77
N ALA A 81 16.01 7.45 -3.91
CA ALA A 81 14.94 6.45 -3.96
C ALA A 81 15.37 5.12 -3.31
N LEU A 82 16.60 4.66 -3.59
CA LEU A 82 17.14 3.43 -3.01
C LEU A 82 17.36 3.57 -1.50
N SER A 83 17.72 4.76 -1.01
CA SER A 83 17.96 5.01 0.42
C SER A 83 16.72 4.75 1.28
N LEU A 84 15.54 5.09 0.76
CA LEU A 84 14.26 4.89 1.45
C LEU A 84 13.89 3.42 1.56
N VAL A 85 14.27 2.64 0.55
CA VAL A 85 13.84 1.24 0.39
C VAL A 85 14.80 0.29 1.10
N VAL A 86 16.09 0.55 0.99
CA VAL A 86 17.16 -0.27 1.57
C VAL A 86 17.46 0.15 3.03
N GLY A 87 16.75 1.16 3.55
CA GLY A 87 16.97 1.65 4.91
C GLY A 87 18.40 2.14 5.10
N SER A 88 18.83 3.06 4.24
CA SER A 88 20.23 3.52 4.20
C SER A 88 20.31 5.04 4.18
N PHE A 89 21.42 5.59 4.70
CA PHE A 89 21.75 6.98 4.46
C PHE A 89 22.50 7.13 3.13
N VAL A 90 22.27 8.24 2.45
CA VAL A 90 23.08 8.66 1.30
C VAL A 90 24.25 9.47 1.84
N GLU A 91 25.46 8.94 1.67
CA GLU A 91 26.69 9.65 2.02
C GLU A 91 27.29 10.29 0.77
N GLU A 92 27.52 11.59 0.81
CA GLU A 92 28.14 12.33 -0.29
C GLU A 92 29.61 12.57 0.03
N THR A 93 30.50 12.05 -0.80
CA THR A 93 31.95 12.22 -0.65
C THR A 93 32.53 12.87 -1.91
N THR A 94 33.36 13.89 -1.71
CA THR A 94 34.16 14.50 -2.78
C THR A 94 35.56 13.89 -2.77
N ILE A 95 35.89 13.14 -3.81
CA ILE A 95 37.23 12.58 -4.01
C ILE A 95 38.03 13.52 -4.92
N LYS A 96 39.15 14.02 -4.41
CA LYS A 96 40.04 14.92 -5.17
C LYS A 96 40.81 14.17 -6.26
N GLN A 97 41.20 14.88 -7.30
CA GLN A 97 42.08 14.33 -8.34
C GLN A 97 43.31 13.65 -7.73
N GLY A 98 43.64 12.45 -8.22
CA GLY A 98 44.79 11.65 -7.78
C GLY A 98 44.54 10.82 -6.52
N GLN A 99 43.40 10.97 -5.83
CA GLN A 99 43.03 10.13 -4.69
C GLN A 99 42.44 8.79 -5.14
N PRO A 100 42.56 7.72 -4.32
CA PRO A 100 41.95 6.43 -4.61
C PRO A 100 40.42 6.51 -4.58
N LEU A 101 39.77 5.82 -5.52
CA LEU A 101 38.32 5.66 -5.53
C LEU A 101 37.92 4.49 -4.63
N PRO A 102 36.76 4.56 -3.94
CA PRO A 102 36.32 3.52 -3.00
C PRO A 102 36.04 2.17 -3.68
N TYR A 103 35.78 2.16 -4.98
CA TYR A 103 35.57 0.97 -5.81
C TYR A 103 36.81 0.57 -6.64
N GLY A 104 37.98 1.13 -6.31
CA GLY A 104 39.25 0.86 -6.97
C GLY A 104 39.63 1.86 -8.06
N GLY A 105 40.93 1.95 -8.35
CA GLY A 105 41.51 2.95 -9.25
C GLY A 105 41.74 4.31 -8.58
N THR A 106 42.08 5.33 -9.37
CA THR A 106 42.36 6.70 -8.91
C THR A 106 41.50 7.71 -9.64
N ALA A 107 41.02 8.73 -8.94
CA ALA A 107 40.18 9.77 -9.51
C ALA A 107 40.99 10.63 -10.51
N ALA A 108 40.59 10.60 -11.80
CA ALA A 108 41.25 11.40 -12.84
C ALA A 108 40.98 12.92 -12.71
N LYS A 109 39.93 13.29 -11.98
CA LYS A 109 39.51 14.66 -11.65
C LYS A 109 38.72 14.65 -10.33
N ASP A 110 38.43 15.82 -9.78
CA ASP A 110 37.51 15.96 -8.64
C ASP A 110 36.16 15.28 -8.98
N THR A 111 35.80 14.28 -8.18
CA THR A 111 34.66 13.40 -8.43
C THR A 111 33.74 13.40 -7.21
N PHE A 112 32.46 13.63 -7.44
CA PHE A 112 31.42 13.52 -6.43
C PHE A 112 30.83 12.11 -6.48
N ILE A 113 30.81 11.44 -5.33
CA ILE A 113 30.29 10.08 -5.19
C ILE A 113 29.18 10.13 -4.15
N LYS A 114 28.02 9.57 -4.51
CA LYS A 114 26.96 9.24 -3.56
C LYS A 114 27.04 7.74 -3.28
N SER A 115 27.26 7.37 -2.03
CA SER A 115 27.29 5.98 -1.58
C SER A 115 26.11 5.67 -0.67
N LEU A 116 25.62 4.45 -0.76
CA LEU A 116 24.61 3.88 0.13
C LEU A 116 25.25 2.73 0.90
N ASN A 117 25.13 2.77 2.22
CA ASN A 117 25.51 1.65 3.06
C ASN A 117 24.25 0.93 3.54
N ALA A 118 24.02 -0.27 3.00
CA ALA A 118 22.82 -1.06 3.29
C ALA A 118 22.65 -1.29 4.80
N GLY A 119 21.47 -1.02 5.34
CA GLY A 119 21.18 -1.19 6.76
C GLY A 119 21.86 -0.17 7.68
N SER A 120 22.42 0.91 7.14
CA SER A 120 22.94 2.03 7.96
C SER A 120 21.83 2.76 8.73
N ARG A 121 20.57 2.62 8.32
CA ARG A 121 19.40 3.11 9.06
C ARG A 121 18.69 1.96 9.75
N SER A 122 18.50 2.08 11.06
CA SER A 122 17.83 1.07 11.89
C SER A 122 16.30 1.15 11.87
N GLU A 123 15.76 2.30 11.43
CA GLU A 123 14.32 2.58 11.44
C GLU A 123 13.77 2.64 10.02
N GLN A 124 12.61 2.01 9.82
CA GLN A 124 11.86 2.14 8.58
C GLN A 124 11.39 3.58 8.41
N VAL A 125 11.54 4.11 7.19
CA VAL A 125 11.10 5.46 6.87
C VAL A 125 9.64 5.42 6.48
N THR A 126 8.82 6.00 7.33
CA THR A 126 7.42 6.28 6.98
C THR A 126 7.35 7.43 5.98
N CYS A 127 6.43 7.34 5.02
CA CYS A 127 6.29 8.33 3.96
C CYS A 127 4.82 8.54 3.57
N ARG A 128 4.53 9.68 2.93
CA ARG A 128 3.27 9.94 2.22
C ARG A 128 3.50 9.60 0.75
N LEU A 129 2.54 8.93 0.13
CA LEU A 129 2.57 8.67 -1.31
C LEU A 129 1.49 9.47 -2.02
N GLU A 130 1.88 10.14 -3.10
CA GLU A 130 0.96 10.89 -3.95
C GLU A 130 1.02 10.38 -5.38
N PHE A 131 -0.06 9.75 -5.83
CA PHE A 131 -0.25 9.41 -7.22
C PHE A 131 -0.97 10.53 -7.93
N ILE A 132 -0.28 11.18 -8.87
CA ILE A 132 -0.86 12.22 -9.71
C ILE A 132 -1.10 11.64 -11.11
N GLY A 133 -2.36 11.34 -11.38
CA GLY A 133 -2.81 10.82 -12.66
C GLY A 133 -2.71 11.87 -13.76
N ARG A 134 -2.09 11.45 -14.88
CA ARG A 134 -2.06 12.13 -16.17
C ARG A 134 -2.78 11.23 -17.18
N PRO A 135 -4.13 11.19 -17.14
CA PRO A 135 -4.89 10.31 -18.01
C PRO A 135 -4.63 10.65 -19.48
N VAL A 136 -4.47 9.63 -20.32
CA VAL A 136 -4.40 9.83 -21.79
C VAL A 136 -5.80 10.15 -22.33
N MET A 137 -6.81 9.53 -21.73
CA MET A 137 -8.22 9.79 -21.99
C MET A 137 -9.00 9.59 -20.69
N GLY A 138 -10.05 10.40 -20.51
CA GLY A 138 -10.93 10.29 -19.36
C GLY A 138 -10.67 11.35 -18.32
N LYS A 139 -10.46 10.93 -17.08
CA LYS A 139 -10.72 11.74 -15.89
C LYS A 139 -9.47 11.83 -15.04
N PHE A 140 -9.27 12.96 -14.37
CA PHE A 140 -8.10 13.19 -13.55
C PHE A 140 -8.29 12.46 -12.23
N VAL A 141 -7.26 11.71 -11.88
CA VAL A 141 -7.24 10.89 -10.68
C VAL A 141 -6.06 11.34 -9.86
N HIS A 142 -6.29 11.65 -8.59
CA HIS A 142 -5.22 11.91 -7.63
C HIS A 142 -5.49 11.06 -6.40
N ALA A 143 -4.55 10.17 -6.04
CA ALA A 143 -4.64 9.39 -4.81
C ALA A 143 -3.55 9.81 -3.83
N ILE A 144 -3.92 10.04 -2.57
CA ILE A 144 -3.00 10.36 -1.48
C ILE A 144 -3.09 9.24 -0.45
N PHE A 145 -1.97 8.57 -0.19
CA PHE A 145 -1.80 7.60 0.88
C PHE A 145 -1.04 8.30 2.01
N TYR A 146 -1.73 8.56 3.11
CA TYR A 146 -1.25 9.49 4.13
C TYR A 146 -0.01 9.00 4.85
N GLU A 147 0.01 7.73 5.22
CA GLU A 147 1.11 7.11 5.95
C GLU A 147 1.38 5.71 5.40
N VAL A 148 2.57 5.52 4.83
CA VAL A 148 2.99 4.28 4.19
C VAL A 148 4.38 3.90 4.67
N ASN A 149 4.52 2.66 5.14
CA ASN A 149 5.81 2.06 5.42
C ASN A 149 6.25 1.29 4.17
N LEU A 150 7.28 1.80 3.51
CA LEU A 150 7.83 1.18 2.30
C LEU A 150 8.88 0.13 2.65
N SER A 151 8.91 -0.92 1.84
CA SER A 151 9.88 -2.00 1.89
C SER A 151 10.17 -2.51 0.48
N LEU A 152 11.33 -3.14 0.29
CA LEU A 152 11.64 -3.83 -0.95
C LEU A 152 10.73 -5.06 -1.10
N ASP A 153 10.06 -5.21 -2.25
CA ASP A 153 9.29 -6.41 -2.61
C ASP A 153 10.13 -7.26 -3.57
N GLY A 154 10.59 -8.42 -3.10
CA GLY A 154 11.44 -9.32 -3.86
C GLY A 154 12.91 -8.89 -3.93
N ASP A 155 13.55 -9.13 -5.08
CA ASP A 155 14.98 -8.96 -5.29
C ASP A 155 15.33 -7.69 -6.06
N LEU A 156 16.44 -7.04 -5.68
CA LEU A 156 17.03 -5.93 -6.44
C LEU A 156 18.00 -6.47 -7.51
N ASN A 157 17.51 -6.61 -8.74
CA ASN A 157 18.31 -7.14 -9.85
C ASN A 157 19.28 -6.08 -10.40
N LEU A 158 20.57 -6.24 -10.09
CA LEU A 158 21.65 -5.39 -10.63
C LEU A 158 22.03 -5.75 -12.08
N MET A 159 21.68 -6.96 -12.52
CA MET A 159 21.79 -7.41 -13.91
C MET A 159 20.48 -8.10 -14.29
N ALA A 160 19.89 -7.69 -15.40
CA ALA A 160 18.67 -8.28 -15.95
C ALA A 160 18.76 -8.30 -17.48
N GLU A 161 18.06 -9.25 -18.11
CA GLU A 161 17.92 -9.30 -19.58
C GLU A 161 16.99 -8.19 -20.10
N GLU A 162 16.06 -7.75 -19.26
CA GLU A 162 15.17 -6.60 -19.47
C GLU A 162 15.65 -5.38 -18.67
N PHE A 163 14.93 -4.25 -18.77
CA PHE A 163 15.18 -3.10 -17.91
C PHE A 163 14.99 -3.49 -16.44
N SER A 164 16.00 -3.27 -15.61
CA SER A 164 15.89 -3.47 -14.16
C SER A 164 14.71 -2.67 -13.61
N SER A 165 13.93 -3.31 -12.74
CA SER A 165 12.82 -2.67 -12.04
C SER A 165 13.02 -2.81 -10.53
N LEU A 166 12.63 -1.77 -9.81
CA LEU A 166 12.57 -1.74 -8.36
C LEU A 166 11.14 -2.11 -7.92
N GLY A 167 10.99 -3.28 -7.31
CA GLY A 167 9.73 -3.71 -6.70
C GLY A 167 9.64 -3.24 -5.25
N LEU A 168 8.57 -2.52 -4.90
CA LEU A 168 8.31 -2.08 -3.54
C LEU A 168 6.94 -2.56 -3.05
N SER A 169 6.88 -2.84 -1.76
CA SER A 169 5.65 -3.08 -1.01
C SER A 169 5.46 -1.96 0.00
N GLY A 170 4.26 -1.39 0.04
CA GLY A 170 3.86 -0.36 1.01
C GLY A 170 2.76 -0.88 1.92
N ALA A 171 2.98 -0.87 3.23
CA ALA A 171 1.91 -1.09 4.20
C ALA A 171 1.29 0.26 4.57
N CYS A 172 0.01 0.45 4.27
CA CYS A 172 -0.68 1.71 4.58
C CYS A 172 -1.19 1.67 6.02
N VAL A 173 -0.91 2.72 6.78
CA VAL A 173 -1.36 2.90 8.16
C VAL A 173 -2.54 3.86 8.18
N ALA A 174 -3.56 3.57 8.99
CA ALA A 174 -4.70 4.46 9.15
C ALA A 174 -4.32 5.68 10.01
N THR A 175 -4.60 6.88 9.50
CA THR A 175 -4.45 8.14 10.24
C THR A 175 -5.83 8.69 10.64
N ASP A 176 -5.85 9.87 11.25
CA ASP A 176 -7.07 10.63 11.50
C ASP A 176 -7.84 10.99 10.21
N GLN A 177 -7.14 11.07 9.07
CA GLN A 177 -7.72 11.27 7.74
C GLN A 177 -8.16 9.96 7.07
N GLY A 178 -7.91 8.81 7.71
CA GLY A 178 -8.11 7.47 7.14
C GLY A 178 -6.84 6.92 6.49
N VAL A 179 -7.00 5.91 5.63
CA VAL A 179 -5.87 5.19 5.02
C VAL A 179 -5.38 5.88 3.74
N TYR A 180 -6.32 6.23 2.86
CA TYR A 180 -6.03 6.95 1.63
C TYR A 180 -7.25 7.74 1.17
N THR A 181 -7.02 8.80 0.42
CA THR A 181 -8.06 9.57 -0.24
C THR A 181 -7.89 9.52 -1.75
N TYR A 182 -9.00 9.30 -2.46
CA TYR A 182 -9.06 9.26 -3.90
C TYR A 182 -9.87 10.43 -4.43
N TYR A 183 -9.21 11.35 -5.11
CA TYR A 183 -9.82 12.46 -5.81
C TYR A 183 -10.03 12.09 -7.27
N TYR A 184 -11.21 12.44 -7.77
CA TYR A 184 -11.61 12.24 -9.14
C TYR A 184 -12.20 13.54 -9.67
N SER A 185 -11.70 14.03 -10.79
CA SER A 185 -12.17 15.29 -11.37
C SER A 185 -12.32 15.23 -12.90
N ASP A 186 -13.28 16.03 -13.37
CA ASP A 186 -13.54 16.27 -14.77
C ASP A 186 -12.62 17.42 -15.23
N GLU A 187 -11.61 17.09 -16.03
CA GLU A 187 -10.56 17.99 -16.53
C GLU A 187 -11.10 19.36 -17.01
N SER A 188 -10.87 20.42 -16.23
CA SER A 188 -10.89 21.82 -16.73
C SER A 188 -10.19 22.87 -15.83
N GLY A 189 -9.44 22.48 -14.79
CA GLY A 189 -8.97 23.49 -13.80
C GLY A 189 -7.59 23.33 -13.16
N GLN A 190 -6.79 22.29 -13.47
CA GLN A 190 -5.47 22.15 -12.84
C GLN A 190 -4.34 22.63 -13.76
N THR A 191 -3.95 23.89 -13.63
CA THR A 191 -2.60 24.34 -14.00
C THR A 191 -1.62 23.83 -12.94
N GLN A 192 -0.93 22.74 -13.23
CA GLN A 192 0.19 22.23 -12.43
C GLN A 192 1.38 23.20 -12.57
N SER A 193 1.80 23.85 -11.48
CA SER A 193 3.08 24.56 -11.45
C SER A 193 4.22 23.55 -11.34
N THR A 194 4.69 23.03 -12.47
CA THR A 194 5.97 22.30 -12.52
C THR A 194 7.11 23.29 -12.25
N GLN A 195 7.69 23.25 -11.05
CA GLN A 195 8.97 23.90 -10.79
C GLN A 195 10.08 22.99 -11.36
N SER A 196 10.35 23.18 -12.65
CA SER A 196 11.39 22.48 -13.40
C SER A 196 12.76 23.06 -13.05
N ASN A 197 13.53 22.36 -12.21
CA ASN A 197 14.99 22.50 -12.20
C ASN A 197 15.59 21.34 -12.99
N ALA A 198 15.80 21.54 -14.29
CA ALA A 198 16.69 20.71 -15.09
C ALA A 198 17.46 21.61 -16.07
N PRO A 199 18.80 21.53 -16.13
CA PRO A 199 19.60 22.28 -17.08
C PRO A 199 19.53 21.65 -18.48
N THR A 200 19.52 22.55 -19.45
CA THR A 200 19.52 22.36 -20.90
C THR A 200 20.62 21.40 -21.37
N GLN A 201 20.27 20.41 -22.21
CA GLN A 201 21.20 19.91 -23.23
C GLN A 201 20.47 19.39 -24.47
N THR A 202 20.82 20.03 -25.58
CA THR A 202 20.48 19.72 -26.97
C THR A 202 21.22 18.46 -27.43
N THR A 203 20.61 17.63 -28.29
CA THR A 203 21.07 17.26 -29.66
C THR A 203 20.70 15.82 -30.07
N SER A 204 19.86 15.76 -31.11
CA SER A 204 19.79 14.84 -32.28
C SER A 204 19.65 13.30 -32.16
N GLN A 205 18.48 12.86 -32.66
CA GLN A 205 18.21 11.76 -33.60
C GLN A 205 19.34 10.81 -34.04
N SER A 206 19.06 9.50 -34.00
CA SER A 206 19.07 8.65 -35.20
C SER A 206 18.22 7.38 -35.02
N THR A 207 17.56 7.01 -36.12
CA THR A 207 16.68 5.87 -36.38
C THR A 207 17.48 4.62 -36.74
N THR A 208 16.97 3.42 -36.42
CA THR A 208 17.07 2.24 -37.32
C THR A 208 16.11 1.11 -36.93
N THR A 209 15.87 0.29 -37.94
CA THR A 209 14.70 -0.54 -38.26
C THR A 209 14.89 -2.03 -37.91
N GLY A 210 13.81 -2.69 -37.47
CA GLY A 210 13.39 -4.00 -38.01
C GLY A 210 13.90 -5.29 -37.34
N GLY A 211 12.96 -6.18 -37.00
CA GLY A 211 13.22 -7.62 -36.79
C GLY A 211 12.08 -8.37 -36.10
N GLN A 212 11.20 -9.01 -36.88
CA GLN A 212 10.20 -10.01 -36.44
C GLN A 212 10.86 -11.32 -35.99
N SER A 213 10.29 -12.01 -35.00
CA SER A 213 10.07 -13.47 -35.09
C SER A 213 9.06 -13.96 -34.03
N THR A 214 8.28 -14.95 -34.44
CA THR A 214 7.20 -15.67 -33.76
C THR A 214 7.67 -17.02 -33.18
N SER A 215 7.03 -17.48 -32.09
CA SER A 215 6.62 -18.88 -31.74
C SER A 215 6.25 -18.91 -30.23
N ALA A 216 5.02 -19.18 -29.80
CA ALA A 216 4.23 -20.43 -29.73
C ALA A 216 4.50 -21.29 -28.46
N GLN A 217 3.51 -21.23 -27.54
CA GLN A 217 2.98 -22.23 -26.57
C GLN A 217 3.89 -23.19 -25.80
N THR A 218 3.66 -23.32 -24.49
CA THR A 218 3.06 -24.52 -23.84
C THR A 218 2.68 -24.24 -22.37
N GLN A 219 1.49 -24.73 -21.97
CA GLN A 219 0.94 -24.78 -20.61
C GLN A 219 1.64 -25.81 -19.71
N SER A 220 1.72 -25.54 -18.40
CA SER A 220 1.37 -26.56 -17.40
C SER A 220 1.01 -25.94 -16.05
N THR A 221 -0.10 -26.44 -15.50
CA THR A 221 -0.64 -26.34 -14.16
C THR A 221 0.30 -26.87 -13.07
N GLN A 222 0.37 -26.25 -11.89
CA GLN A 222 -0.03 -26.92 -10.64
C GLN A 222 -0.09 -25.98 -9.43
N SER A 223 -1.18 -26.16 -8.69
CA SER A 223 -1.57 -25.58 -7.41
C SER A 223 -0.78 -26.23 -6.26
N ASN A 224 -0.31 -25.43 -5.30
CA ASN A 224 0.01 -25.88 -3.96
C ASN A 224 -0.70 -24.98 -2.95
N ALA A 225 -1.64 -25.58 -2.22
CA ALA A 225 -2.35 -24.98 -1.11
C ALA A 225 -1.49 -24.96 0.17
N PRO A 226 -1.65 -23.94 1.04
CA PRO A 226 -0.98 -23.91 2.33
C PRO A 226 -1.68 -24.78 3.39
N THR A 227 -0.84 -25.33 4.25
CA THR A 227 -1.07 -26.22 5.39
C THR A 227 -2.01 -25.60 6.44
N GLN A 228 -3.01 -26.37 6.88
CA GLN A 228 -3.88 -26.05 8.02
C GLN A 228 -3.11 -26.11 9.33
N THR A 229 -3.14 -25.01 10.10
CA THR A 229 -2.84 -25.02 11.53
C THR A 229 -4.14 -25.25 12.30
N THR A 230 -4.12 -26.25 13.17
CA THR A 230 -5.21 -26.72 14.03
C THR A 230 -5.69 -25.66 15.03
N SER A 231 -6.96 -25.29 14.98
CA SER A 231 -7.68 -24.66 16.10
C SER A 231 -8.56 -25.68 16.80
N GLN A 232 -8.40 -25.75 18.12
CA GLN A 232 -9.06 -26.69 19.01
C GLN A 232 -10.59 -26.61 18.92
N SER A 233 -11.22 -27.76 18.74
CA SER A 233 -12.64 -27.98 18.92
C SER A 233 -12.99 -27.90 20.41
N GLY A 234 -13.44 -26.73 20.87
CA GLY A 234 -14.23 -26.61 22.09
C GLY A 234 -15.70 -26.83 21.75
N ALA A 235 -16.39 -27.70 22.51
CA ALA A 235 -17.80 -27.98 22.32
C ALA A 235 -18.65 -26.70 22.38
N LEU A 236 -19.60 -26.57 21.45
CA LEU A 236 -20.62 -25.51 21.47
C LEU A 236 -21.44 -25.62 22.76
N PRO A 237 -21.62 -24.54 23.53
CA PRO A 237 -22.51 -24.57 24.68
C PRO A 237 -23.97 -24.71 24.22
N SER A 238 -24.74 -25.47 24.98
CA SER A 238 -26.08 -25.94 24.63
C SER A 238 -27.22 -25.08 25.20
N ASN A 239 -26.90 -23.98 25.89
CA ASN A 239 -27.88 -23.09 26.52
C ASN A 239 -27.71 -21.64 26.06
N ASP A 240 -28.82 -20.94 25.87
CA ASP A 240 -28.86 -19.54 25.43
C ASP A 240 -28.14 -18.58 26.39
N ASN A 241 -28.14 -18.87 27.70
CA ASN A 241 -27.40 -18.09 28.70
C ASN A 241 -25.87 -18.12 28.50
N ASP A 242 -25.33 -19.19 27.91
CA ASP A 242 -23.89 -19.28 27.63
C ASP A 242 -23.51 -18.47 26.37
N LEU A 243 -24.47 -18.26 25.45
CA LEU A 243 -24.29 -17.43 24.26
C LEU A 243 -24.33 -15.94 24.63
N GLU A 244 -25.22 -15.53 25.53
CA GLU A 244 -25.28 -14.15 26.01
C GLU A 244 -23.97 -13.76 26.72
N LYS A 245 -23.44 -14.65 27.56
CA LYS A 245 -22.17 -14.42 28.25
C LYS A 245 -21.00 -14.31 27.28
N MET A 246 -20.98 -15.11 26.21
CA MET A 246 -19.94 -15.05 25.19
C MET A 246 -20.00 -13.76 24.35
N VAL A 247 -21.21 -13.25 24.09
CA VAL A 247 -21.40 -11.94 23.43
C VAL A 247 -20.92 -10.82 24.34
N GLU A 248 -21.22 -10.88 25.63
CA GLU A 248 -20.75 -9.91 26.62
C GLU A 248 -19.22 -9.91 26.76
N ASP A 249 -18.59 -11.08 26.84
CA ASP A 249 -17.13 -11.22 26.90
C ASP A 249 -16.44 -10.67 25.62
N LEU A 250 -17.06 -10.84 24.45
CA LEU A 250 -16.55 -10.31 23.18
C LEU A 250 -16.70 -8.78 23.07
N GLU A 251 -17.82 -8.23 23.55
CA GLU A 251 -18.05 -6.79 23.59
C GLU A 251 -17.08 -6.09 24.55
N ASP A 252 -16.85 -6.68 25.72
CA ASP A 252 -15.90 -6.16 26.71
C ASP A 252 -14.46 -6.22 26.18
N GLN A 253 -14.10 -7.29 25.47
CA GLN A 253 -12.80 -7.39 24.82
C GLN A 253 -12.64 -6.35 23.70
N ALA A 254 -13.67 -6.12 22.88
CA ALA A 254 -13.64 -5.08 21.85
C ALA A 254 -13.50 -3.66 22.42
N ILE A 255 -14.12 -3.40 23.58
CA ILE A 255 -13.96 -2.13 24.31
C ILE A 255 -12.54 -2.00 24.88
N LYS A 256 -12.02 -3.07 25.47
CA LYS A 256 -10.68 -3.11 26.06
C LYS A 256 -9.58 -2.93 25.01
N ASP A 257 -9.78 -3.47 23.81
CA ASP A 257 -8.87 -3.35 22.68
C ASP A 257 -9.05 -2.02 21.91
N GLY A 258 -9.98 -1.15 22.35
CA GLY A 258 -10.22 0.17 21.77
C GLY A 258 -10.92 0.16 20.40
N THR A 259 -11.34 -1.01 19.93
CA THR A 259 -11.98 -1.23 18.63
C THR A 259 -13.46 -0.83 18.61
N ALA A 260 -14.08 -0.74 19.79
CA ALA A 260 -15.44 -0.21 19.97
C ALA A 260 -15.52 0.68 21.21
N SER A 261 -16.33 1.74 21.16
CA SER A 261 -16.64 2.52 22.36
C SER A 261 -17.80 1.91 23.14
N ALA A 262 -17.75 1.97 24.47
CA ALA A 262 -18.82 1.48 25.34
C ALA A 262 -20.19 2.12 25.02
N SER A 263 -20.20 3.36 24.51
CA SER A 263 -21.41 4.04 24.06
C SER A 263 -21.98 3.45 22.76
N ALA A 264 -21.12 3.03 21.81
CA ALA A 264 -21.54 2.38 20.58
C ALA A 264 -22.12 0.98 20.83
N VAL A 265 -21.49 0.21 21.72
CA VAL A 265 -21.99 -1.11 22.14
C VAL A 265 -23.36 -0.99 22.81
N LYS A 266 -23.52 -0.04 23.75
CA LYS A 266 -24.80 0.21 24.42
C LYS A 266 -25.91 0.65 23.46
N ALA A 267 -25.58 1.46 22.45
CA ALA A 267 -26.52 1.87 21.42
C ALA A 267 -26.93 0.69 20.51
N ALA A 268 -26.00 -0.21 20.18
CA ALA A 268 -26.27 -1.41 19.41
C ALA A 268 -27.17 -2.40 20.18
N ARG A 269 -26.93 -2.62 21.48
CA ARG A 269 -27.82 -3.42 22.34
C ARG A 269 -29.23 -2.83 22.40
N ALA A 270 -29.35 -1.52 22.60
CA ALA A 270 -30.65 -0.84 22.64
C ALA A 270 -31.42 -0.95 21.31
N LYS A 271 -30.73 -0.83 20.18
CA LYS A 271 -31.32 -0.98 18.84
C LYS A 271 -31.78 -2.42 18.57
N THR A 272 -31.02 -3.40 19.03
CA THR A 272 -31.35 -4.83 18.89
C THR A 272 -32.55 -5.21 19.75
N LYS A 273 -32.64 -4.67 20.97
CA LYS A 273 -33.79 -4.85 21.87
C LYS A 273 -35.06 -4.16 21.33
N ALA A 274 -34.91 -2.98 20.74
CA ALA A 274 -36.02 -2.29 20.08
C ALA A 274 -36.53 -3.02 18.82
N ALA A 275 -35.63 -3.71 18.10
CA ALA A 275 -35.97 -4.47 16.91
C ALA A 275 -36.61 -5.85 17.20
N ASN A 276 -36.42 -6.37 18.42
CA ASN A 276 -36.90 -7.70 18.82
C ASN A 276 -37.53 -7.64 20.23
N PRO A 277 -38.74 -7.08 20.37
CA PRO A 277 -39.39 -6.89 21.66
C PRO A 277 -39.74 -8.19 22.39
N ASP A 278 -39.76 -9.33 21.68
CA ASP A 278 -40.05 -10.66 22.23
C ASP A 278 -38.82 -11.34 22.85
N LEU A 279 -37.61 -10.79 22.67
CA LEU A 279 -36.42 -11.24 23.38
C LEU A 279 -36.47 -10.70 24.82
N GLN A 280 -37.01 -11.51 25.74
CA GLN A 280 -36.83 -11.29 27.16
C GLN A 280 -35.38 -11.60 27.52
N VAL A 281 -34.56 -10.54 27.55
CA VAL A 281 -33.26 -10.58 28.24
C VAL A 281 -33.56 -10.56 29.73
N GLU A 282 -33.70 -11.74 30.35
CA GLU A 282 -33.72 -11.89 31.81
C GLU A 282 -32.28 -11.86 32.33
N GLY A 283 -31.87 -10.75 32.94
CA GLY A 283 -30.60 -10.67 33.67
C GLY A 283 -30.17 -9.24 33.95
N ALA A 284 -30.31 -8.83 35.21
CA ALA A 284 -29.72 -7.63 35.79
C ALA A 284 -28.40 -7.97 36.48
#